data_AF-A0A7Z9JLS5-F1
#
_entry.id   AF-A0A7Z9JLS5-F1
#
_cell.length_a   1.000
_cell.length_b   1.000
_cell.length_c   1.000
_cell.angle_alpha   90.00
_cell.angle_beta   90.00
_cell.angle_gamma   90.00
#
_symmetry.space_group_name_H-M   'P 1'
#
loop_
_entity.id
_entity.type
_entity.pdbx_description
1 polymer ?
#
loop_
_entity_poly.entity_id
_entity_poly.type
_entity_poly.pdbx_seq_one_letter_code
_entity_poly.pdbx_strand_id
1 'polypeptide(L)'
;NMTLLHTTDPAVADTEEFVEPLLTADAVYFFGGRQWRLVDAYGGTRTEEEIRKVLDRGGVIGGSSAGASIQGSFLVRGDTRSNRVMMGDHQVGFGYLRNVGIDQHVLRRNRQFDLVEVIDAHPDLLGIAIDENTAVVVQRDQFEVIGASYVLIYDNQSTTGESGKFYFLAPGDQYNLATREATRPGRTMSPVDNVQKKPWGGS
;
A
#
# COMPACT_ATOMS: atom_id res chain seq x y z
N ASN A 1 -17.37 -4.56 19.13
CA ASN A 1 -17.68 -3.15 19.40
C ASN A 1 -17.05 -2.32 18.27
N MET A 2 -17.63 -1.19 17.86
CA MET A 2 -17.07 -0.33 16.81
C MET A 2 -17.03 1.12 17.31
N THR A 3 -15.86 1.74 17.25
CA THR A 3 -15.63 3.12 17.67
C THR A 3 -15.17 3.93 16.47
N LEU A 4 -15.83 5.07 16.21
CA LEU A 4 -15.35 6.04 15.23
C LEU A 4 -14.36 6.97 15.92
N LEU A 5 -13.12 6.95 15.44
CA LEU A 5 -12.05 7.84 15.90
C LEU A 5 -11.73 8.85 14.80
N HIS A 6 -11.92 10.14 15.09
CA HIS A 6 -11.69 11.20 14.11
C HIS A 6 -11.28 12.52 14.76
N THR A 7 -10.18 13.08 14.27
CA THR A 7 -9.78 14.48 14.46
C THR A 7 -9.02 14.96 13.23
N THR A 8 -8.89 16.27 13.08
CA THR A 8 -7.95 16.91 12.13
C THR A 8 -6.90 17.74 12.86
N ASP A 9 -6.94 17.76 14.19
CA ASP A 9 -6.00 18.48 15.03
C ASP A 9 -4.97 17.48 15.59
N PRO A 10 -3.69 17.59 15.19
CA PRO A 10 -2.65 16.69 15.68
C PRO A 10 -2.45 16.79 17.20
N ALA A 11 -2.76 17.93 17.83
CA ALA A 11 -2.69 18.04 19.29
C ALA A 11 -3.75 17.17 19.98
N VAL A 12 -4.93 17.01 19.38
CA VAL A 12 -5.96 16.09 19.86
C VAL A 12 -5.57 14.64 19.57
N ALA A 13 -4.98 14.36 18.41
CA ALA A 13 -4.50 13.01 18.07
C ALA A 13 -3.38 12.51 18.99
N ASP A 14 -2.73 13.41 19.72
CA ASP A 14 -1.63 13.10 20.63
C ASP A 14 -2.06 12.93 22.10
N THR A 15 -3.35 12.99 22.42
CA THR A 15 -3.81 12.86 23.83
C THR A 15 -4.09 11.42 24.25
N GLU A 16 -4.07 11.17 25.58
CA GLU A 16 -4.33 9.83 26.13
C GLU A 16 -5.77 9.40 25.88
N GLU A 17 -6.70 10.34 26.02
CA GLU A 17 -8.13 10.13 25.86
C GLU A 17 -8.48 9.78 24.41
N PHE A 18 -7.81 10.40 23.43
CA PHE A 18 -8.08 10.14 22.04
C PHE A 18 -7.62 8.73 21.62
N VAL A 19 -6.47 8.27 22.13
CA VAL A 19 -5.92 6.95 21.76
C VAL A 19 -6.50 5.80 22.59
N GLU A 20 -7.28 6.06 23.64
CA GLU A 20 -7.83 5.04 24.54
C GLU A 20 -8.51 3.87 23.79
N PRO A 21 -9.35 4.09 22.75
CA PRO A 21 -9.97 2.98 22.02
C PRO A 21 -8.95 2.07 21.31
N LEU A 22 -7.78 2.60 20.95
CA LEU A 22 -6.73 1.86 20.25
C LEU A 22 -5.97 0.91 21.17
N LEU A 23 -6.00 1.11 22.49
CA LEU A 23 -5.26 0.27 23.44
C LEU A 23 -5.75 -1.18 23.47
N THR A 24 -7.03 -1.40 23.16
CA THR A 24 -7.69 -2.72 23.19
C THR A 24 -8.28 -3.13 21.84
N ALA A 25 -8.12 -2.32 20.80
CA ALA A 25 -8.64 -2.63 19.48
C ALA A 25 -7.98 -3.88 18.88
N ASP A 26 -8.79 -4.77 18.32
CA ASP A 26 -8.32 -5.91 17.52
C ASP A 26 -8.02 -5.52 16.07
N ALA A 27 -8.65 -4.44 15.59
CA ALA A 27 -8.47 -3.96 14.23
C ALA A 27 -8.65 -2.45 14.11
N VAL A 28 -7.94 -1.85 13.16
CA VAL A 28 -8.07 -0.45 12.74
C VAL A 28 -8.34 -0.40 11.25
N TYR A 29 -9.31 0.42 10.83
CA TYR A 29 -9.65 0.57 9.42
C TYR A 29 -9.62 2.04 8.99
N PHE A 30 -8.79 2.36 8.00
CA PHE A 30 -8.70 3.70 7.42
C PHE A 30 -9.67 3.85 6.24
N PHE A 31 -10.56 4.83 6.33
CA PHE A 31 -11.45 5.17 5.24
C PHE A 31 -10.76 6.00 4.15
N GLY A 32 -11.42 6.12 3.00
CA GLY A 32 -10.97 6.94 1.89
C GLY A 32 -11.01 8.46 2.18
N GLY A 33 -10.47 9.24 1.24
CA GLY A 33 -10.38 10.69 1.38
C GLY A 33 -9.12 11.23 0.69
N ARG A 34 -8.37 12.07 1.40
CA ARG A 34 -7.04 12.55 0.97
C ARG A 34 -6.00 12.04 1.96
N GLN A 35 -5.10 11.18 1.51
CA GLN A 35 -4.13 10.50 2.36
C GLN A 35 -3.16 11.44 3.07
N TRP A 36 -2.85 12.61 2.49
CA TRP A 36 -2.05 13.63 3.17
C TRP A 36 -2.73 14.17 4.44
N ARG A 37 -4.07 14.17 4.52
CA ARG A 37 -4.78 14.56 5.74
C ARG A 37 -4.56 13.58 6.89
N LEU A 38 -4.30 12.30 6.58
CA LEU A 38 -3.94 11.32 7.60
C LEU A 38 -2.54 11.60 8.13
N VAL A 39 -1.61 12.00 7.26
CA VAL A 39 -0.26 12.42 7.67
C VAL A 39 -0.35 13.65 8.57
N ASP A 40 -1.04 14.70 8.16
CA ASP A 40 -1.16 15.94 8.95
C ASP A 40 -1.83 15.74 10.31
N ALA A 41 -2.85 14.88 10.36
CA ALA A 41 -3.63 14.68 11.59
C ALA A 41 -2.98 13.68 12.56
N TYR A 42 -2.31 12.64 12.07
CA TYR A 42 -1.89 11.52 12.90
C TYR A 42 -0.40 11.20 12.82
N GLY A 43 0.30 11.65 11.78
CA GLY A 43 1.72 11.38 11.59
C GLY A 43 2.57 11.88 12.76
N GLY A 44 3.38 10.98 13.33
CA GLY A 44 4.25 11.28 14.47
C GLY A 44 3.54 11.49 15.81
N THR A 45 2.22 11.27 15.86
CA THR A 45 1.44 11.36 17.10
C THR A 45 1.33 10.00 17.80
N ARG A 46 0.89 10.02 19.05
CA ARG A 46 0.52 8.81 19.80
C ARG A 46 -0.55 7.98 19.09
N THR A 47 -1.42 8.59 18.28
CA THR A 47 -2.37 7.82 17.46
C THR A 47 -1.65 6.89 16.49
N GLU A 48 -0.66 7.37 15.73
CA GLU A 48 0.10 6.49 14.82
C GLU A 48 0.85 5.40 15.57
N GLU A 49 1.44 5.74 16.72
CA GLU A 49 2.15 4.77 17.58
C GLU A 49 1.20 3.67 18.09
N GLU A 50 0.04 4.03 18.63
CA GLU A 50 -0.93 3.06 19.15
C GLU A 50 -1.57 2.21 18.05
N ILE A 51 -1.77 2.78 16.85
CA ILE A 51 -2.19 1.99 15.69
C ILE A 51 -1.12 0.95 15.32
N ARG A 52 0.17 1.31 15.34
CA ARG A 52 1.26 0.33 15.11
C ARG A 52 1.25 -0.78 16.16
N LYS A 53 1.03 -0.43 17.44
CA LYS A 53 0.91 -1.41 18.53
C LYS A 53 -0.26 -2.38 18.33
N VAL A 54 -1.29 -2.04 17.53
CA VAL A 54 -2.35 -2.98 17.12
C VAL A 54 -1.76 -4.11 16.30
N LEU A 55 -0.92 -3.82 15.30
CA LEU A 55 -0.24 -4.86 14.53
C LEU A 55 0.75 -5.65 15.38
N ASP A 56 1.54 -4.97 16.23
CA ASP A 56 2.59 -5.61 17.02
C ASP A 56 2.04 -6.68 17.98
N ARG A 57 0.80 -6.50 18.46
CA ARG A 57 0.10 -7.48 19.30
C ARG A 57 -0.77 -8.47 18.53
N GLY A 58 -0.68 -8.51 17.20
CA GLY A 58 -1.37 -9.48 16.34
C GLY A 58 -2.76 -9.06 15.83
N GLY A 59 -3.14 -7.80 16.00
CA GLY A 59 -4.33 -7.22 15.39
C GLY A 59 -4.16 -6.92 13.90
N VAL A 60 -5.17 -6.31 13.30
CA VAL A 60 -5.23 -6.05 11.85
C VAL A 60 -5.35 -4.55 11.54
N ILE A 61 -4.57 -4.06 10.59
CA ILE A 61 -4.79 -2.75 9.97
C ILE A 61 -5.29 -2.97 8.54
N GLY A 62 -6.35 -2.25 8.18
CA GLY A 62 -6.88 -2.23 6.82
C GLY A 62 -7.21 -0.81 6.37
N GLY A 63 -7.51 -0.67 5.09
CA GLY A 63 -8.04 0.59 4.58
C GLY A 63 -8.37 0.51 3.10
N SER A 64 -9.16 1.49 2.64
CA SER A 64 -9.58 1.60 1.25
C SER A 64 -9.26 2.98 0.69
N SER A 65 -8.93 3.04 -0.61
CA SER A 65 -8.54 4.27 -1.29
C SER A 65 -7.36 4.95 -0.57
N ALA A 66 -7.48 6.20 -0.12
CA ALA A 66 -6.47 6.88 0.68
C ALA A 66 -5.98 6.06 1.91
N GLY A 67 -6.87 5.29 2.54
CA GLY A 67 -6.53 4.40 3.66
C GLY A 67 -5.74 3.15 3.27
N ALA A 68 -5.74 2.78 1.98
CA ALA A 68 -4.78 1.79 1.47
C ALA A 68 -3.41 2.46 1.23
N SER A 69 -3.41 3.64 0.58
CA SER A 69 -2.18 4.37 0.26
C SER A 69 -1.34 4.71 1.49
N ILE A 70 -1.96 5.08 2.62
CA ILE A 70 -1.25 5.50 3.83
C ILE A 70 -0.43 4.39 4.50
N GLN A 71 -0.72 3.12 4.19
CA GLN A 71 -0.05 1.98 4.83
C GLN A 71 1.37 1.75 4.29
N GLY A 72 1.67 2.22 3.07
CA GLY A 72 3.02 2.19 2.52
C GLY A 72 3.95 3.17 3.23
N SER A 73 5.27 2.91 3.17
CA SER A 73 6.26 3.87 3.67
C SER A 73 6.41 5.08 2.74
N PHE A 74 6.16 4.89 1.44
CA PHE A 74 6.17 5.97 0.46
C PHE A 74 4.74 6.36 0.07
N LEU A 75 4.39 7.62 0.27
CA LEU A 75 3.06 8.14 -0.01
C LEU A 75 2.97 8.68 -1.44
N VAL A 76 2.44 7.86 -2.34
CA VAL A 76 2.08 8.33 -3.67
C VAL A 76 0.85 9.23 -3.63
N ARG A 77 0.83 10.24 -4.50
CA ARG A 77 -0.27 11.21 -4.66
C ARG A 77 -0.59 12.03 -3.42
N GLY A 78 0.39 12.24 -2.55
CA GLY A 78 0.26 13.05 -1.33
C GLY A 78 0.23 14.57 -1.54
N ASP A 79 0.12 15.08 -2.78
CA ASP A 79 0.07 16.52 -3.03
C ASP A 79 -1.20 17.16 -2.44
N THR A 80 -1.04 18.27 -1.71
CA THR A 80 -2.17 18.98 -1.08
C THR A 80 -3.12 19.61 -2.10
N ARG A 81 -2.62 20.03 -3.27
CA ARG A 81 -3.38 20.78 -4.28
C ARG A 81 -4.06 19.90 -5.32
N SER A 82 -3.54 18.70 -5.59
CA SER A 82 -3.97 17.81 -6.67
C SER A 82 -3.83 16.34 -6.31
N ASN A 83 -4.64 15.49 -6.92
CA ASN A 83 -4.50 14.03 -6.82
C ASN A 83 -3.79 13.41 -8.04
N ARG A 84 -3.28 14.25 -8.95
CA ARG A 84 -2.65 13.83 -10.22
C ARG A 84 -1.13 13.75 -10.12
N VAL A 85 -0.54 14.52 -9.21
CA VAL A 85 0.92 14.54 -8.98
C VAL A 85 1.29 13.25 -8.26
N MET A 86 2.22 12.46 -8.81
CA MET A 86 2.61 11.18 -8.20
C MET A 86 3.47 11.35 -6.95
N MET A 87 4.38 12.31 -6.97
CA MET A 87 5.29 12.63 -5.87
C MET A 87 5.02 14.08 -5.42
N GLY A 88 4.19 14.21 -4.38
CA GLY A 88 3.70 15.51 -3.89
C GLY A 88 4.58 16.14 -2.82
N ASP A 89 3.98 17.07 -2.07
CA ASP A 89 4.56 17.67 -0.86
C ASP A 89 4.58 16.70 0.35
N HIS A 90 3.73 15.67 0.34
CA HIS A 90 3.78 14.56 1.29
C HIS A 90 4.18 13.27 0.57
N GLN A 91 5.29 12.67 1.02
CA GLN A 91 5.85 11.45 0.42
C GLN A 91 6.12 10.35 1.46
N VAL A 92 5.89 10.62 2.75
CA VAL A 92 6.08 9.66 3.83
C VAL A 92 4.71 9.20 4.30
N GLY A 93 4.46 7.88 4.24
CA GLY A 93 3.28 7.25 4.83
C GLY A 93 3.61 6.58 6.16
N PHE A 94 2.65 5.88 6.76
CA PHE A 94 2.83 5.25 8.07
C PHE A 94 3.74 4.02 8.02
N GLY A 95 4.08 3.49 6.83
CA GLY A 95 5.11 2.45 6.73
C GLY A 95 4.81 1.17 7.51
N TYR A 96 3.56 0.73 7.51
CA TYR A 96 3.20 -0.64 7.90
C TYR A 96 3.74 -1.64 6.86
N LEU A 97 3.80 -1.22 5.60
CA LEU A 97 4.56 -1.88 4.53
C LEU A 97 5.79 -1.04 4.17
N ARG A 98 6.97 -1.57 4.50
CA ARG A 98 8.25 -0.88 4.30
C ARG A 98 8.74 -0.99 2.86
N ASN A 99 9.33 0.08 2.35
CA ASN A 99 9.81 0.20 0.96
C ASN A 99 8.71 -0.06 -0.08
N VAL A 100 7.48 0.38 0.23
CA VAL A 100 6.31 0.21 -0.65
C VAL A 100 5.60 1.54 -0.88
N GLY A 101 5.19 1.80 -2.12
CA GLY A 101 4.23 2.83 -2.50
C GLY A 101 2.95 2.22 -3.08
N ILE A 102 1.78 2.67 -2.61
CA ILE A 102 0.48 2.07 -2.96
C ILE A 102 -0.43 3.05 -3.69
N ASP A 103 -0.77 2.77 -4.96
CA ASP A 103 -1.78 3.50 -5.73
C ASP A 103 -3.11 2.72 -5.80
N GLN A 104 -4.21 3.42 -6.03
CA GLN A 104 -5.56 2.89 -5.89
C GLN A 104 -6.52 3.36 -6.99
N HIS A 105 -7.52 2.51 -7.29
CA HIS A 105 -8.50 2.69 -8.39
C HIS A 105 -7.84 2.76 -9.76
N VAL A 106 -6.82 1.94 -9.97
CA VAL A 106 -5.81 2.16 -11.01
C VAL A 106 -6.38 1.93 -12.41
N LEU A 107 -7.07 0.82 -12.64
CA LEU A 107 -7.61 0.49 -13.97
C LEU A 107 -8.88 1.29 -14.26
N ARG A 108 -9.74 1.46 -13.25
CA ARG A 108 -10.96 2.30 -13.36
C ARG A 108 -10.67 3.75 -13.72
N ARG A 109 -9.45 4.25 -13.44
CA ARG A 109 -9.01 5.61 -13.78
C ARG A 109 -7.97 5.65 -14.92
N ASN A 110 -7.63 4.51 -15.53
CA ASN A 110 -6.62 4.39 -16.58
C ASN A 110 -5.23 4.92 -16.15
N ARG A 111 -4.76 4.50 -14.97
CA ARG A 111 -3.53 4.98 -14.28
C ARG A 111 -2.44 3.93 -14.17
N GLN A 112 -2.55 2.82 -14.89
CA GLN A 112 -1.60 1.69 -14.85
C GLN A 112 -0.17 2.04 -15.31
N PHE A 113 0.08 3.26 -15.78
CA PHE A 113 1.42 3.71 -16.12
C PHE A 113 1.98 4.71 -15.11
N ASP A 114 1.16 5.23 -14.20
CA ASP A 114 1.53 6.37 -13.37
C ASP A 114 2.61 6.00 -12.33
N LEU A 115 2.59 4.78 -11.78
CA LEU A 115 3.61 4.33 -10.82
C LEU A 115 4.98 4.10 -11.46
N VAL A 116 5.10 4.01 -12.79
CA VAL A 116 6.39 3.86 -13.47
C VAL A 116 7.32 5.02 -13.12
N GLU A 117 6.81 6.26 -13.12
CA GLU A 117 7.60 7.45 -12.78
C GLU A 117 8.16 7.38 -11.36
N VAL A 118 7.36 6.89 -10.41
CA VAL A 118 7.75 6.76 -8.99
C VAL A 118 8.89 5.75 -8.85
N ILE A 119 8.79 4.60 -9.52
CA ILE A 119 9.79 3.55 -9.43
C ILE A 119 11.05 3.89 -10.24
N ASP A 120 10.94 4.61 -11.36
CA ASP A 120 12.10 5.15 -12.08
C ASP A 120 12.88 6.16 -11.18
N ALA A 121 12.18 6.96 -10.38
CA ALA A 121 12.80 7.90 -9.42
C ALA A 121 13.32 7.23 -8.14
N HIS A 122 12.67 6.14 -7.71
CA HIS A 122 12.96 5.42 -6.47
C HIS A 122 13.02 3.90 -6.73
N PRO A 123 14.09 3.40 -7.38
CA PRO A 123 14.17 2.02 -7.86
C PRO A 123 14.17 0.95 -6.76
N ASP A 124 14.41 1.34 -5.50
CA ASP A 124 14.36 0.43 -4.35
C ASP A 124 12.93 0.16 -3.84
N LEU A 125 11.96 1.00 -4.24
CA LEU A 125 10.56 0.84 -3.86
C LEU A 125 9.91 -0.33 -4.60
N LEU A 126 8.94 -0.95 -3.94
CA LEU A 126 7.91 -1.76 -4.58
C LEU A 126 6.69 -0.87 -4.84
N GLY A 127 6.25 -0.77 -6.09
CA GLY A 127 4.97 -0.18 -6.43
C GLY A 127 3.88 -1.24 -6.41
N ILE A 128 2.81 -1.01 -5.66
CA ILE A 128 1.62 -1.85 -5.63
C ILE A 128 0.43 -1.00 -6.05
N ALA A 129 -0.23 -1.36 -7.15
CA ALA A 129 -1.39 -0.62 -7.64
C ALA A 129 -2.63 -1.51 -7.55
N ILE A 130 -3.63 -1.10 -6.78
CA ILE A 130 -4.81 -1.90 -6.47
C ILE A 130 -6.02 -1.34 -7.22
N ASP A 131 -6.70 -2.19 -7.99
CA ASP A 131 -7.94 -1.79 -8.67
C ASP A 131 -9.17 -1.85 -7.75
N GLU A 132 -10.30 -1.28 -8.20
CA GLU A 132 -11.53 -1.28 -7.40
C GLU A 132 -12.02 -2.70 -7.07
N ASN A 133 -12.69 -2.84 -5.91
CA ASN A 133 -13.18 -4.12 -5.38
C ASN A 133 -12.10 -5.21 -5.27
N THR A 134 -10.85 -4.81 -5.06
CA THR A 134 -9.69 -5.70 -4.91
C THR A 134 -8.88 -5.27 -3.70
N ALA A 135 -8.24 -6.22 -3.04
CA ALA A 135 -7.39 -5.96 -1.89
C ALA A 135 -6.18 -6.90 -1.87
N VAL A 136 -5.21 -6.51 -1.06
CA VAL A 136 -3.97 -7.22 -0.76
C VAL A 136 -4.06 -7.57 0.72
N VAL A 137 -4.04 -8.86 1.06
CA VAL A 137 -3.92 -9.30 2.46
C VAL A 137 -2.46 -9.63 2.70
N VAL A 138 -1.83 -8.93 3.65
CA VAL A 138 -0.42 -9.15 4.00
C VAL A 138 -0.33 -9.86 5.35
N GLN A 139 0.42 -10.96 5.39
CA GLN A 139 0.81 -11.64 6.62
C GLN A 139 2.32 -11.88 6.58
N ARG A 140 3.06 -11.21 7.47
CA ARG A 140 4.53 -11.17 7.44
C ARG A 140 5.00 -10.71 6.06
N ASP A 141 5.81 -11.52 5.38
CA ASP A 141 6.34 -11.21 4.04
C ASP A 141 5.48 -11.77 2.90
N GLN A 142 4.32 -12.38 3.19
CA GLN A 142 3.43 -12.92 2.15
C GLN A 142 2.25 -11.99 1.94
N PHE A 143 1.98 -11.68 0.68
CA PHE A 143 0.74 -11.02 0.27
C PHE A 143 -0.08 -11.94 -0.64
N GLU A 144 -1.39 -11.96 -0.44
CA GLU A 144 -2.38 -12.59 -1.33
C GLU A 144 -3.36 -11.55 -1.91
N VAL A 145 -3.65 -11.66 -3.22
CA VAL A 145 -4.69 -10.86 -3.87
C VAL A 145 -6.06 -11.46 -3.60
N ILE A 146 -6.99 -10.65 -3.14
CA ILE A 146 -8.40 -11.03 -2.99
C ILE A 146 -9.30 -10.02 -3.69
N GLY A 147 -10.52 -10.44 -4.05
CA GLY A 147 -11.55 -9.56 -4.63
C GLY A 147 -11.84 -9.87 -6.09
N ALA A 148 -12.19 -8.84 -6.86
CA ALA A 148 -12.84 -8.98 -8.16
C ALA A 148 -12.01 -8.51 -9.38
N SER A 149 -10.91 -7.81 -9.16
CA SER A 149 -10.04 -7.29 -10.22
C SER A 149 -8.57 -7.61 -9.89
N TYR A 150 -7.63 -6.78 -10.37
CA TYR A 150 -6.21 -7.06 -10.34
C TYR A 150 -5.44 -6.14 -9.39
N VAL A 151 -4.29 -6.64 -8.97
CA VAL A 151 -3.19 -5.85 -8.39
C VAL A 151 -2.06 -5.80 -9.41
N LEU A 152 -1.46 -4.63 -9.61
CA LEU A 152 -0.33 -4.45 -10.50
C LEU A 152 0.94 -4.26 -9.66
N ILE A 153 2.01 -4.98 -10.03
CA ILE A 153 3.30 -4.94 -9.37
C ILE A 153 4.31 -4.22 -10.24
N TYR A 154 4.99 -3.24 -9.64
CA TYR A 154 6.04 -2.43 -10.25
C TYR A 154 7.30 -2.63 -9.40
N ASP A 155 8.25 -3.38 -9.95
CA ASP A 155 9.48 -3.74 -9.26
C ASP A 155 10.63 -3.54 -10.23
N ASN A 156 11.54 -2.61 -9.93
CA ASN A 156 12.66 -2.30 -10.82
C ASN A 156 13.67 -3.46 -10.95
N GLN A 157 13.47 -4.57 -10.24
CA GLN A 157 14.25 -5.80 -10.38
C GLN A 157 13.59 -6.84 -11.28
N SER A 158 12.40 -6.55 -11.80
CA SER A 158 11.57 -7.49 -12.57
C SER A 158 11.03 -6.85 -13.85
N THR A 159 11.14 -7.57 -14.97
CA THR A 159 10.62 -7.16 -16.29
C THR A 159 9.64 -8.22 -16.80
N THR A 160 8.61 -7.78 -17.52
CA THR A 160 7.62 -8.66 -18.15
C THR A 160 7.71 -8.60 -19.66
N GLY A 161 7.82 -9.77 -20.32
CA GLY A 161 8.11 -9.83 -21.76
C GLY A 161 9.46 -9.22 -22.09
N GLU A 162 9.52 -8.39 -23.14
CA GLU A 162 10.76 -7.75 -23.60
C GLU A 162 11.14 -6.51 -22.76
N SER A 163 10.15 -5.69 -22.38
CA SER A 163 10.38 -4.38 -21.75
C SER A 163 9.25 -3.90 -20.82
N GLY A 164 8.30 -4.78 -20.47
CA GLY A 164 7.19 -4.42 -19.59
C GLY A 164 7.66 -4.10 -18.18
N LYS A 165 7.25 -2.94 -17.66
CA LYS A 165 7.63 -2.43 -16.33
C LYS A 165 6.66 -2.82 -15.21
N PHE A 166 5.60 -3.56 -15.51
CA PHE A 166 4.68 -4.07 -14.50
C PHE A 166 3.95 -5.30 -15.01
N TYR A 167 3.40 -6.06 -14.07
CA TYR A 167 2.56 -7.21 -14.37
C TYR A 167 1.39 -7.29 -13.40
N PHE A 168 0.40 -8.08 -13.81
CA PHE A 168 -0.87 -8.22 -13.11
C PHE A 168 -0.85 -9.49 -12.24
N LEU A 169 -1.37 -9.34 -11.03
CA LEU A 169 -1.74 -10.41 -10.12
C LEU A 169 -3.27 -10.45 -10.03
N ALA A 170 -3.83 -11.64 -10.27
CA ALA A 170 -5.25 -11.93 -10.20
C ALA A 170 -5.63 -12.42 -8.78
N PRO A 171 -6.93 -12.44 -8.42
CA PRO A 171 -7.36 -13.02 -7.15
C PRO A 171 -6.84 -14.44 -6.95
N GLY A 172 -6.28 -14.71 -5.77
CA GLY A 172 -5.59 -15.94 -5.40
C GLY A 172 -4.08 -15.94 -5.65
N ASP A 173 -3.56 -15.06 -6.53
CA ASP A 173 -2.11 -14.92 -6.70
C ASP A 173 -1.46 -14.42 -5.40
N GLN A 174 -0.25 -14.91 -5.15
CA GLN A 174 0.55 -14.58 -3.99
C GLN A 174 1.85 -13.89 -4.42
N TYR A 175 2.41 -13.09 -3.51
CA TYR A 175 3.69 -12.44 -3.71
C TYR A 175 4.47 -12.37 -2.41
N ASN A 176 5.74 -12.74 -2.49
CA ASN A 176 6.67 -12.67 -1.37
C ASN A 176 7.40 -11.31 -1.39
N LEU A 177 7.13 -10.47 -0.39
CA LEU A 177 7.69 -9.13 -0.24
C LEU A 177 9.21 -9.14 0.00
N ALA A 178 9.74 -10.20 0.61
CA ALA A 178 11.16 -10.35 0.89
C ALA A 178 11.95 -10.80 -0.35
N THR A 179 11.46 -11.80 -1.09
CA THR A 179 12.14 -12.31 -2.30
C THR A 179 11.74 -11.57 -3.58
N ARG A 180 10.71 -10.73 -3.51
CA ARG A 180 10.11 -10.00 -4.63
C ARG A 180 9.59 -10.94 -5.73
N GLU A 181 8.95 -12.04 -5.36
CA GLU A 181 8.53 -13.10 -6.29
C GLU A 181 7.03 -13.32 -6.24
N ALA A 182 6.41 -13.41 -7.42
CA ALA A 182 5.00 -13.71 -7.57
C ALA A 182 4.77 -15.19 -7.87
N THR A 183 3.72 -15.76 -7.29
CA THR A 183 3.27 -17.12 -7.56
C THR A 183 1.77 -17.17 -7.76
N ARG A 184 1.32 -18.09 -8.59
CA ARG A 184 -0.10 -18.35 -8.88
C ARG A 184 -0.51 -19.72 -8.32
N PRO A 185 -1.69 -19.84 -7.71
CA PRO A 185 -2.22 -21.12 -7.26
C PRO A 185 -2.58 -22.05 -8.42
N GLY A 186 -2.30 -23.34 -8.22
CA GLY A 186 -2.61 -24.45 -9.12
C GLY A 186 -2.67 -25.76 -8.32
N ARG A 187 -2.30 -26.90 -8.93
CA ARG A 187 -2.05 -28.13 -8.13
C ARG A 187 -0.90 -27.93 -7.13
N THR A 188 0.06 -27.11 -7.51
CA THR A 188 1.14 -26.56 -6.69
C THR A 188 1.27 -25.07 -7.03
N MET A 189 1.85 -24.28 -6.13
CA MET A 189 2.19 -22.88 -6.45
C MET A 189 3.25 -22.87 -7.57
N SER A 190 3.07 -22.01 -8.56
CA SER A 190 4.02 -21.82 -9.67
C SER A 190 4.33 -20.34 -9.86
N PRO A 191 5.52 -19.97 -10.39
CA PRO A 191 5.81 -18.59 -10.76
C PRO A 191 4.74 -18.00 -11.70
N VAL A 192 4.52 -16.68 -11.62
CA VAL A 192 3.67 -15.98 -12.59
C VAL A 192 4.38 -15.91 -13.94
N ASP A 193 3.67 -16.31 -14.99
CA ASP A 193 4.22 -16.40 -16.35
C ASP A 193 4.73 -15.05 -16.86
N ASN A 194 5.74 -15.12 -17.73
CA ASN A 194 6.30 -13.98 -18.45
C ASN A 194 6.97 -12.89 -17.57
N VAL A 195 7.24 -13.17 -16.28
CA VAL A 195 8.00 -12.29 -15.38
C VAL A 195 9.42 -12.81 -15.24
N GLN A 196 10.42 -11.94 -15.40
CA GLN A 196 11.84 -12.26 -15.33
C GLN A 196 12.54 -11.33 -14.34
N LYS A 197 13.51 -11.85 -13.58
CA LYS A 197 14.41 -11.06 -12.72
C LYS A 197 15.43 -10.29 -13.56
N LYS A 198 14.95 -9.25 -14.24
CA LYS A 198 15.73 -8.37 -15.10
C LYS A 198 15.37 -6.92 -14.73
N PRO A 199 16.35 -6.07 -14.36
CA PRO A 199 16.06 -4.69 -14.03
C PRO A 199 15.54 -3.87 -15.21
N TRP A 200 14.76 -2.83 -14.95
CA TRP A 200 14.29 -1.95 -16.03
C TRP A 200 15.49 -1.22 -16.66
N GLY A 201 15.50 -1.11 -17.98
CA GLY A 201 16.58 -0.45 -18.71
C GLY A 201 17.90 -1.22 -18.77
N GLY A 202 17.98 -2.42 -18.20
CA GLY A 202 19.11 -3.32 -18.41
C GLY A 202 19.10 -3.89 -19.83
N SER A 203 20.16 -3.65 -20.60
CA SER A 203 20.44 -4.42 -21.83
C SER A 203 20.77 -5.86 -21.47
#